data_AF-A0A938YIN2-F1
#
_entry.id   AF-A0A938YIN2-F1
#
_cell.length_a   1.000
_cell.length_b   1.000
_cell.length_c   1.000
_cell.angle_alpha   90.00
_cell.angle_beta   90.00
_cell.angle_gamma   90.00
#
_symmetry.space_group_name_H-M   'P 1'
#
loop_
_entity.id
_entity.type
_entity.pdbx_description
1 polymer ?
#
loop_
_entity_poly.entity_id
_entity_poly.type
_entity_poly.pdbx_seq_one_letter_code
_entity_poly.pdbx_strand_id
1 'polypeptide(L)'
;MTPSGRATGRRRDGPERDGPERDGQRSLVYDAEQLVRGAFDRAVDGRSAATVQVAGSTVTLPVERRFASVESVQAYLAAVTALPWIRARWPRAVEPVTVRARAGAGRAHYERAGAVLAVPVGRDADGRPWALRELVVLHELAHHLAADDQLRLAPHGPAFVGRFLDLVDGVIGPEAAFLLRVTLLQLGAQVG
;
A
#
# COMPACT_ATOMS: atom_id res chain seq x y z
N MET A 1 44.71 -54.72 -2.15
CA MET A 1 45.29 -53.44 -2.63
C MET A 1 44.32 -52.83 -3.64
N THR A 2 43.64 -51.74 -3.21
CA THR A 2 42.93 -50.62 -3.92
C THR A 2 42.46 -50.72 -5.39
N PRO A 3 41.48 -49.90 -5.84
CA PRO A 3 40.44 -49.10 -5.13
C PRO A 3 39.01 -49.22 -5.75
N SER A 4 37.93 -49.09 -4.97
CA SER A 4 37.09 -47.89 -4.77
C SER A 4 36.70 -47.11 -6.05
N GLY A 5 35.48 -47.35 -6.55
CA GLY A 5 34.80 -46.54 -7.57
C GLY A 5 33.54 -45.88 -7.01
N ARG A 6 33.60 -44.55 -6.85
CA ARG A 6 32.52 -43.65 -6.39
C ARG A 6 31.24 -43.78 -7.23
N ALA A 7 30.12 -44.04 -6.57
CA ALA A 7 28.80 -43.71 -7.10
C ALA A 7 28.55 -42.20 -6.92
N THR A 8 28.76 -41.42 -7.98
CA THR A 8 28.32 -40.02 -8.07
C THR A 8 26.80 -39.98 -8.16
N GLY A 9 26.14 -39.78 -7.02
CA GLY A 9 24.74 -39.38 -6.97
C GLY A 9 24.57 -38.00 -7.60
N ARG A 10 24.15 -37.96 -8.86
CA ARG A 10 23.65 -36.75 -9.50
C ARG A 10 22.30 -36.44 -8.85
N ARG A 11 22.29 -35.52 -7.88
CA ARG A 11 21.07 -34.86 -7.42
C ARG A 11 20.41 -34.28 -8.66
N ARG A 12 19.19 -34.73 -8.95
CA ARG A 12 18.33 -34.08 -9.93
C ARG A 12 17.79 -32.86 -9.22
N ASP A 13 18.38 -31.70 -9.53
CA ASP A 13 17.78 -30.42 -9.19
C ASP A 13 16.37 -30.42 -9.77
N GLY A 14 15.37 -30.37 -8.88
CA GLY A 14 13.99 -30.14 -9.27
C GLY A 14 13.89 -28.77 -9.93
N PRO A 15 12.88 -28.53 -10.78
CA PRO A 15 12.77 -27.25 -11.45
C PRO A 15 12.58 -26.17 -10.40
N GLU A 16 13.59 -25.31 -10.26
CA GLU A 16 13.49 -24.03 -9.58
C GLU A 16 12.32 -23.31 -10.23
N ARG A 17 11.19 -23.21 -9.52
CA ARG A 17 10.01 -22.50 -10.00
C ARG A 17 10.28 -21.00 -9.86
N ASP A 18 11.24 -20.49 -10.61
CA ASP A 18 11.59 -19.08 -10.62
C ASP A 18 10.76 -18.36 -11.69
N GLY A 19 9.45 -18.33 -11.43
CA GLY A 19 8.57 -17.29 -11.98
C GLY A 19 8.29 -16.31 -10.86
N PRO A 20 8.11 -15.00 -11.14
CA PRO A 20 7.72 -14.06 -10.09
C PRO A 20 6.49 -14.62 -9.37
N GLU A 21 6.58 -14.76 -8.05
CA GLU A 21 5.45 -15.19 -7.25
C GLU A 21 4.25 -14.34 -7.65
N ARG A 22 3.11 -15.00 -7.91
CA ARG A 22 1.93 -14.27 -8.35
C ARG A 22 1.55 -13.30 -7.25
N ASP A 23 1.30 -12.04 -7.60
CA ASP A 23 0.83 -11.00 -6.68
C ASP A 23 -0.58 -11.32 -6.15
N GLY A 24 -0.66 -12.31 -5.26
CA GLY A 24 -1.86 -13.07 -4.94
C GLY A 24 -2.84 -12.32 -4.06
N GLN A 25 -2.37 -11.35 -3.28
CA GLN A 25 -3.22 -10.55 -2.40
C GLN A 25 -3.67 -9.24 -3.04
N ARG A 26 -3.20 -8.91 -4.26
CA ARG A 26 -3.47 -7.61 -4.93
C ARG A 26 -4.96 -7.27 -4.99
N SER A 27 -5.80 -8.23 -5.38
CA SER A 27 -7.25 -8.01 -5.42
C SER A 27 -7.82 -7.75 -4.03
N LEU A 28 -7.39 -8.53 -3.03
CA LEU A 28 -7.85 -8.39 -1.64
C LEU A 28 -7.48 -7.02 -1.05
N VAL A 29 -6.26 -6.54 -1.30
CA VAL A 29 -5.82 -5.22 -0.88
C VAL A 29 -6.68 -4.12 -1.49
N TYR A 30 -6.92 -4.19 -2.81
CA TYR A 30 -7.74 -3.17 -3.46
C TYR A 30 -9.21 -3.22 -3.06
N ASP A 31 -9.76 -4.41 -2.84
CA ASP A 31 -11.13 -4.57 -2.35
C ASP A 31 -11.25 -3.99 -0.94
N ALA A 32 -10.25 -4.23 -0.08
CA ALA A 32 -10.19 -3.64 1.26
C ALA A 32 -10.17 -2.10 1.18
N GLU A 33 -9.28 -1.54 0.36
CA GLU A 33 -9.22 -0.09 0.19
C GLU A 33 -10.52 0.52 -0.32
N GLN A 34 -11.23 -0.15 -1.24
CA GLN A 34 -12.52 0.33 -1.73
C GLN A 34 -13.56 0.40 -0.60
N LEU A 35 -13.62 -0.63 0.24
CA LEU A 35 -14.52 -0.65 1.40
C LEU A 35 -14.18 0.44 2.42
N VAL A 36 -12.89 0.64 2.71
CA VAL A 36 -12.40 1.67 3.63
C VAL A 36 -12.68 3.08 3.09
N ARG A 37 -12.41 3.34 1.80
CA ARG A 37 -12.76 4.62 1.15
C ARG A 37 -14.25 4.91 1.26
N GLY A 38 -15.09 3.91 1.00
CA GLY A 38 -16.54 4.05 1.17
C GLY A 38 -16.95 4.39 2.61
N ALA A 39 -16.23 3.88 3.62
CA ALA A 39 -16.46 4.25 5.01
C ALA A 39 -16.10 5.71 5.31
N PHE A 40 -14.96 6.19 4.83
CA PHE A 40 -14.58 7.61 4.94
C PHE A 40 -15.56 8.53 4.22
N ASP A 41 -16.07 8.14 3.06
CA ASP A 41 -17.02 8.96 2.30
C ASP A 41 -18.33 9.16 3.05
N ARG A 42 -18.88 8.09 3.63
CA ARG A 42 -20.10 8.19 4.46
C ARG A 42 -19.89 9.01 5.73
N ALA A 43 -18.69 8.97 6.31
CA ALA A 43 -18.34 9.76 7.49
C ALA A 43 -18.34 11.28 7.22
N VAL A 44 -18.09 11.71 5.98
CA VAL A 44 -18.06 13.14 5.59
C VAL A 44 -19.46 13.72 5.34
N ASP A 45 -20.47 12.89 5.04
CA ASP A 45 -21.81 13.36 4.64
C ASP A 45 -22.67 13.95 5.79
N GLY A 46 -22.09 14.15 6.98
CA GLY A 46 -22.56 15.12 7.99
C GLY A 46 -23.87 14.77 8.72
N ARG A 47 -24.47 13.60 8.48
CA ARG A 47 -25.73 13.19 9.13
C ARG A 47 -25.56 12.54 10.51
N SER A 48 -24.31 12.29 10.93
CA SER A 48 -23.95 11.77 12.26
C SER A 48 -22.46 12.04 12.53
N ALA A 49 -21.99 11.82 13.78
CA ALA A 49 -20.56 11.67 14.04
C ALA A 49 -19.96 10.64 13.06
N ALA A 50 -18.72 10.87 12.59
CA ALA A 50 -17.96 10.05 11.63
C ALA A 50 -17.64 8.64 12.19
N THR A 51 -18.65 7.93 12.66
CA THR A 51 -18.56 6.68 13.40
C THR A 51 -18.94 5.51 12.50
N VAL A 52 -18.21 4.41 12.63
CA VAL A 52 -18.43 3.17 11.90
C VAL A 52 -18.43 1.98 12.85
N GLN A 53 -19.19 0.95 12.53
CA GLN A 53 -19.17 -0.33 13.25
C GLN A 53 -18.13 -1.24 12.62
N VAL A 54 -17.13 -1.67 13.39
CA VAL A 54 -16.03 -2.52 12.93
C VAL A 54 -15.81 -3.63 13.95
N ALA A 55 -16.06 -4.88 13.56
CA ALA A 55 -15.88 -6.05 14.43
C ALA A 55 -16.52 -5.91 15.82
N GLY A 56 -17.73 -5.34 15.89
CA GLY A 56 -18.46 -5.10 17.16
C GLY A 56 -18.03 -3.86 17.94
N SER A 57 -17.06 -3.09 17.44
CA SER A 57 -16.62 -1.82 18.03
C SER A 57 -17.22 -0.62 17.29
N THR A 58 -17.55 0.44 18.03
CA THR A 58 -17.87 1.75 17.46
C THR A 58 -16.59 2.56 17.37
N VAL A 59 -16.20 2.96 16.15
CA VAL A 59 -14.94 3.66 15.89
C VAL A 59 -15.25 5.01 15.27
N THR A 60 -14.73 6.09 15.83
CA THR A 60 -14.77 7.42 15.22
C THR A 60 -13.59 7.57 14.25
N LEU A 61 -13.87 7.67 12.96
CA LEU A 61 -12.83 7.84 11.95
C LEU A 61 -12.26 9.25 12.00
N PRO A 62 -10.92 9.41 11.83
CA PRO A 62 -10.33 10.70 11.56
C PRO A 62 -10.79 11.22 10.19
N VAL A 63 -10.50 12.48 9.91
CA VAL A 63 -10.76 13.05 8.58
C VAL A 63 -9.65 12.60 7.63
N GLU A 64 -10.01 11.89 6.56
CA GLU A 64 -9.09 11.58 5.46
C GLU A 64 -8.73 12.86 4.69
N ARG A 65 -7.43 13.13 4.51
CA ARG A 65 -7.02 14.26 3.67
C ARG A 65 -7.35 13.99 2.20
N ARG A 66 -7.89 15.01 1.54
CA ARG A 66 -8.09 15.04 0.09
C ARG A 66 -7.24 16.15 -0.52
N PHE A 67 -6.56 15.83 -1.61
CA PHE A 67 -5.63 16.71 -2.26
C PHE A 67 -6.30 17.43 -3.45
N ALA A 68 -5.99 18.70 -3.62
CA ALA A 68 -6.52 19.49 -4.74
C ALA A 68 -5.66 19.37 -6.00
N SER A 69 -4.39 19.00 -5.84
CA SER A 69 -3.43 18.96 -6.95
C SER A 69 -2.26 17.99 -6.73
N VAL A 70 -1.51 17.70 -7.78
CA VAL A 70 -0.29 16.88 -7.72
C VAL A 70 0.79 17.55 -6.85
N GLU A 71 0.88 18.88 -6.87
CA GLU A 71 1.81 19.65 -6.04
C GLU A 71 1.50 19.47 -4.55
N SER A 72 0.22 19.42 -4.18
CA SER A 72 -0.17 19.15 -2.78
C SER A 72 0.16 17.72 -2.34
N VAL A 73 0.10 16.74 -3.25
CA VAL A 73 0.56 15.37 -2.99
C VAL A 73 2.08 15.31 -2.85
N GLN A 74 2.82 16.04 -3.70
CA GLN A 74 4.29 16.14 -3.64
C GLN A 74 4.77 16.71 -2.30
N ALA A 75 4.15 17.81 -1.84
CA ALA A 75 4.48 18.42 -0.55
C ALA A 75 4.14 17.48 0.62
N TYR A 76 3.00 16.80 0.54
CA TYR A 76 2.59 15.82 1.56
C TYR A 76 3.58 14.65 1.67
N LEU A 77 3.98 14.03 0.54
CA LEU A 77 4.96 12.95 0.55
C LEU A 77 6.30 13.38 1.13
N ALA A 78 6.78 14.58 0.79
CA ALA A 78 8.01 15.13 1.34
C ALA A 78 7.91 15.30 2.86
N ALA A 79 6.76 15.77 3.38
CA ALA A 79 6.54 15.90 4.81
C ALA A 79 6.48 14.53 5.52
N VAL A 80 5.74 13.56 4.96
CA VAL A 80 5.60 12.22 5.54
C VAL A 80 6.95 11.48 5.54
N THR A 81 7.66 11.45 4.42
CA THR A 81 9.00 10.81 4.33
C THR A 81 10.07 11.50 5.20
N ALA A 82 9.84 12.74 5.62
CA ALA A 82 10.70 13.44 6.57
C ALA A 82 10.45 13.06 8.04
N LEU A 83 9.36 12.36 8.36
CA LEU A 83 9.06 11.95 9.73
C LEU A 83 10.18 11.06 10.28
N PRO A 84 10.69 11.33 11.52
CA PRO A 84 11.83 10.59 12.07
C PRO A 84 11.60 9.09 12.14
N TRP A 85 10.39 8.65 12.51
CA TRP A 85 10.06 7.24 12.64
C TRP A 85 10.01 6.52 11.28
N ILE A 86 9.62 7.21 10.21
CA ILE A 86 9.63 6.68 8.84
C ILE A 86 11.07 6.47 8.38
N ARG A 87 11.93 7.48 8.56
CA ARG A 87 13.36 7.39 8.20
C ARG A 87 14.13 6.35 9.02
N ALA A 88 13.77 6.18 10.29
CA ALA A 88 14.37 5.17 11.14
C ALA A 88 13.97 3.75 10.72
N ARG A 89 12.75 3.56 10.22
CA ARG A 89 12.20 2.24 9.87
C ARG A 89 12.51 1.80 8.44
N TRP A 90 12.50 2.72 7.49
CA TRP A 90 12.68 2.42 6.07
C TRP A 90 13.82 3.27 5.49
N PRO A 91 15.00 2.66 5.22
CA PRO A 91 16.16 3.38 4.68
C PRO A 91 15.85 4.15 3.40
N ARG A 92 14.94 3.63 2.58
CA ARG A 92 14.55 4.24 1.30
C ARG A 92 13.80 5.55 1.42
N ALA A 93 13.31 5.92 2.60
CA ALA A 93 12.60 7.19 2.82
C ALA A 93 13.46 8.44 2.54
N VAL A 94 14.78 8.30 2.43
CA VAL A 94 15.67 9.40 2.04
C VAL A 94 15.69 9.64 0.53
N GLU A 95 15.23 8.69 -0.27
CA GLU A 95 15.12 8.85 -1.73
C GLU A 95 13.90 9.72 -2.05
N PRO A 96 14.05 10.84 -2.78
CA PRO A 96 12.92 11.68 -3.12
C PRO A 96 11.96 10.97 -4.07
N VAL A 97 10.66 11.09 -3.81
CA VAL A 97 9.59 10.66 -4.72
C VAL A 97 9.16 11.84 -5.57
N THR A 98 9.10 11.66 -6.88
CA THR A 98 8.51 12.64 -7.81
C THR A 98 7.04 12.30 -8.06
N VAL A 99 6.14 13.25 -7.87
CA VAL A 99 4.71 13.06 -8.17
C VAL A 99 4.41 13.63 -9.54
N ARG A 100 3.74 12.84 -10.37
CA ARG A 100 3.44 13.19 -11.76
C ARG A 100 1.96 12.99 -12.05
N ALA A 101 1.33 13.97 -12.68
CA ALA A 101 -0.01 13.78 -13.24
C ALA A 101 0.02 12.75 -14.38
N ARG A 102 -0.99 11.89 -14.44
CA ARG A 102 -1.20 11.02 -15.60
C ARG A 102 -2.62 11.14 -16.15
N ALA A 103 -2.74 10.98 -17.46
CA ALA A 103 -4.02 10.89 -18.14
C ALA A 103 -4.63 9.47 -18.00
N GLY A 104 -5.96 9.40 -18.03
CA GLY A 104 -6.73 8.15 -18.01
C GLY A 104 -7.36 7.81 -16.65
N ALA A 105 -8.30 6.87 -16.67
CA ALA A 105 -9.04 6.39 -15.50
C ALA A 105 -8.33 5.26 -14.73
N GLY A 106 -7.11 4.90 -15.14
CA GLY A 106 -6.31 3.89 -14.45
C GLY A 106 -5.90 4.36 -13.06
N ARG A 107 -5.57 3.41 -12.17
CA ARG A 107 -5.18 3.71 -10.79
C ARG A 107 -3.89 4.52 -10.71
N ALA A 108 -3.69 5.17 -9.56
CA ALA A 108 -2.34 5.62 -9.19
C ALA A 108 -1.41 4.42 -9.15
N HIS A 109 -0.13 4.65 -9.42
CA HIS A 109 0.89 3.62 -9.31
C HIS A 109 2.27 4.25 -9.10
N TYR A 110 3.11 3.56 -8.32
CA TYR A 110 4.52 3.88 -8.14
C TYR A 110 5.39 3.17 -9.18
N GLU A 111 6.29 3.92 -9.81
CA GLU A 111 7.28 3.46 -10.79
C GLU A 111 8.67 3.45 -10.13
N ARG A 112 9.16 2.25 -9.78
CA ARG A 112 10.43 2.04 -9.04
C ARG A 112 11.64 2.67 -9.71
N ALA A 113 11.78 2.49 -11.03
CA ALA A 113 12.98 2.90 -11.79
C ALA A 113 13.26 4.41 -11.77
N GLY A 114 12.21 5.24 -11.65
CA GLY A 114 12.34 6.70 -11.61
C GLY A 114 11.91 7.33 -10.28
N ALA A 115 11.56 6.51 -9.28
CA ALA A 115 10.88 6.94 -8.06
C ALA A 115 9.69 7.88 -8.32
N VAL A 116 8.84 7.52 -9.30
CA VAL A 116 7.71 8.34 -9.73
C VAL A 116 6.41 7.78 -9.18
N LEU A 117 5.63 8.61 -8.49
CA LEU A 117 4.24 8.32 -8.16
C LEU A 117 3.35 8.98 -9.21
N ALA A 118 2.78 8.17 -10.10
CA ALA A 118 1.90 8.66 -11.16
C ALA A 118 0.44 8.68 -10.68
N VAL A 119 -0.16 9.87 -10.58
CA VAL A 119 -1.52 10.07 -10.05
C VAL A 119 -2.50 10.47 -11.15
N PRO A 120 -3.63 9.76 -11.32
CA PRO A 120 -4.69 10.21 -12.21
C PRO A 120 -5.37 11.44 -11.60
N VAL A 121 -5.43 12.51 -12.39
CA VAL A 121 -6.10 13.77 -12.00
C VAL A 121 -7.58 13.83 -12.44
N GLY A 122 -8.10 12.72 -12.95
CA GLY A 122 -9.50 12.58 -13.36
C GLY A 122 -10.48 12.65 -12.19
N ARG A 123 -11.73 13.02 -12.50
CA ARG A 123 -12.82 13.16 -11.53
C ARG A 123 -13.72 11.92 -11.54
N ASP A 124 -14.30 11.58 -10.39
CA ASP A 124 -15.38 10.59 -10.27
C ASP A 124 -16.72 11.17 -10.77
N ALA A 125 -17.78 10.36 -10.65
CA ALA A 125 -19.13 10.72 -11.05
C ALA A 125 -19.68 11.95 -10.32
N ASP A 126 -19.18 12.25 -9.11
CA ASP A 126 -19.55 13.42 -8.31
C ASP A 126 -18.63 14.62 -8.57
N GLY A 127 -17.77 14.54 -9.59
CA GLY A 127 -16.84 15.60 -9.98
C GLY A 127 -15.65 15.76 -9.03
N ARG A 128 -15.40 14.82 -8.11
CA ARG A 128 -14.30 14.89 -7.13
C ARG A 128 -13.09 14.12 -7.66
N PRO A 129 -11.85 14.58 -7.43
CA PRO A 129 -10.67 13.83 -7.84
C PRO A 129 -10.55 12.56 -6.97
N TRP A 130 -10.78 11.40 -7.55
CA TRP A 130 -10.95 10.16 -6.77
C TRP A 130 -9.64 9.62 -6.19
N ALA A 131 -8.52 9.80 -6.93
CA ALA A 131 -7.21 9.27 -6.55
C ALA A 131 -6.36 10.26 -5.73
N LEU A 132 -6.78 11.51 -5.62
CA LEU A 132 -6.12 12.53 -4.81
C LEU A 132 -6.56 12.40 -3.36
N ARG A 133 -6.31 11.23 -2.77
CA ARG A 133 -6.69 10.88 -1.39
C ARG A 133 -5.54 10.30 -0.63
N GLU A 134 -5.53 10.57 0.66
CA GLU A 134 -4.48 10.15 1.57
C GLU A 134 -4.21 8.64 1.55
N LEU A 135 -5.25 7.82 1.60
CA LEU A 135 -5.09 6.36 1.61
C LEU A 135 -4.42 5.84 0.32
N VAL A 136 -4.73 6.44 -0.84
CA VAL A 136 -4.11 6.11 -2.12
C VAL A 136 -2.64 6.52 -2.13
N VAL A 137 -2.32 7.71 -1.63
CA VAL A 137 -0.93 8.19 -1.55
C VAL A 137 -0.11 7.31 -0.62
N LEU A 138 -0.66 6.88 0.51
CA LEU A 138 0.02 5.98 1.44
C LEU A 138 0.22 4.56 0.88
N HIS A 139 -0.72 4.06 0.06
CA HIS A 139 -0.54 2.80 -0.67
C HIS A 139 0.70 2.88 -1.57
N GLU A 140 0.80 3.93 -2.40
CA GLU A 140 1.93 4.07 -3.31
C GLU A 140 3.25 4.35 -2.56
N LEU A 141 3.18 5.06 -1.43
CA LEU A 141 4.33 5.24 -0.56
C LEU A 141 4.79 3.90 0.03
N ALA A 142 3.89 2.97 0.32
CA ALA A 142 4.25 1.63 0.78
C ALA A 142 5.06 0.86 -0.29
N HIS A 143 4.75 1.03 -1.58
CA HIS A 143 5.58 0.50 -2.67
C HIS A 143 6.94 1.18 -2.74
N HIS A 144 6.98 2.50 -2.59
CA HIS A 144 8.24 3.25 -2.60
C HIS A 144 9.20 2.76 -1.51
N LEU A 145 8.71 2.60 -0.28
CA LEU A 145 9.49 2.23 0.91
C LEU A 145 9.89 0.73 0.96
N ALA A 146 9.48 -0.06 -0.03
CA ALA A 146 9.83 -1.47 -0.12
C ALA A 146 11.32 -1.69 -0.42
N ALA A 147 11.87 -2.79 0.12
CA ALA A 147 13.11 -3.35 -0.38
C ALA A 147 12.91 -3.93 -1.79
N ASP A 148 13.99 -4.02 -2.59
CA ASP A 148 13.90 -4.45 -4.00
C ASP A 148 13.37 -5.87 -4.17
N ASP A 149 13.78 -6.79 -3.30
CA ASP A 149 13.36 -8.19 -3.28
C ASP A 149 11.84 -8.34 -3.05
N GLN A 150 11.28 -7.52 -2.16
CA GLN A 150 9.85 -7.51 -1.85
C GLN A 150 8.98 -7.09 -3.04
N LEU A 151 9.42 -6.10 -3.82
CA LEU A 151 8.68 -5.65 -5.00
C LEU A 151 8.75 -6.65 -6.16
N ARG A 152 9.84 -7.42 -6.26
CA ARG A 152 10.02 -8.38 -7.37
C ARG A 152 9.14 -9.62 -7.21
N LEU A 153 8.93 -10.06 -5.97
CA LEU A 153 8.22 -11.31 -5.67
C LEU A 153 6.72 -11.08 -5.48
N ALA A 154 6.32 -10.23 -4.54
CA ALA A 154 4.91 -10.03 -4.21
C ALA A 154 4.67 -8.57 -3.84
N PRO A 155 4.43 -7.68 -4.83
CA PRO A 155 4.20 -6.26 -4.60
C PRO A 155 3.14 -5.96 -3.53
N HIS A 156 2.09 -6.77 -3.44
CA HIS A 156 1.04 -6.65 -2.40
C HIS A 156 1.06 -7.82 -1.40
N GLY A 157 2.20 -8.48 -1.22
CA GLY A 157 2.38 -9.57 -0.26
C GLY A 157 2.26 -9.11 1.21
N PRO A 158 2.42 -10.04 2.17
CA PRO A 158 2.23 -9.74 3.60
C PRO A 158 3.05 -8.54 4.10
N ALA A 159 4.30 -8.42 3.67
CA ALA A 159 5.20 -7.32 4.03
C ALA A 159 4.73 -5.95 3.51
N PHE A 160 4.07 -5.91 2.34
CA PHE A 160 3.40 -4.70 1.86
C PHE A 160 2.24 -4.34 2.78
N VAL A 161 1.42 -5.32 3.14
CA VAL A 161 0.25 -5.11 3.98
C VAL A 161 0.64 -4.59 5.37
N GLY A 162 1.68 -5.16 6.00
CA GLY A 162 2.19 -4.67 7.28
C GLY A 162 2.71 -3.24 7.17
N ARG A 163 3.49 -2.93 6.13
CA ARG A 163 3.98 -1.56 5.89
C ARG A 163 2.83 -0.57 5.68
N PHE A 164 1.83 -0.94 4.88
CA PHE A 164 0.70 -0.07 4.60
C PHE A 164 -0.10 0.21 5.88
N LEU A 165 -0.30 -0.80 6.73
CA LEU A 165 -0.91 -0.62 8.04
C LEU A 165 -0.10 0.30 8.96
N ASP A 166 1.23 0.13 9.04
CA ASP A 166 2.10 0.99 9.83
C ASP A 166 2.02 2.46 9.37
N LEU A 167 1.97 2.69 8.04
CA LEU A 167 1.81 4.04 7.47
C LEU A 167 0.45 4.65 7.82
N VAL A 168 -0.64 3.89 7.67
CA VAL A 168 -1.98 4.38 8.00
C VAL A 168 -2.11 4.68 9.48
N ASP A 169 -1.56 3.83 10.36
CA ASP A 169 -1.57 4.01 11.81
C ASP A 169 -0.84 5.28 12.23
N GLY A 170 0.39 5.47 11.75
CA GLY A 170 1.22 6.59 12.15
C GLY A 170 0.89 7.94 11.48
N VAL A 171 0.16 7.94 10.36
CA VAL A 171 -0.10 9.16 9.56
C VAL A 171 -1.57 9.59 9.55
N ILE A 172 -2.50 8.64 9.43
CA ILE A 172 -3.95 8.93 9.46
C ILE A 172 -4.46 8.78 10.89
N GLY A 173 -4.13 7.66 11.53
CA GLY A 173 -4.49 7.37 12.92
C GLY A 173 -4.83 5.90 13.15
N PRO A 174 -4.79 5.46 14.42
CA PRO A 174 -5.01 4.07 14.79
C PRO A 174 -6.42 3.57 14.45
N GLU A 175 -7.42 4.43 14.45
CA GLU A 175 -8.79 4.08 14.07
C GLU A 175 -8.90 3.70 12.58
N ALA A 176 -8.19 4.43 11.71
CA ALA A 176 -8.13 4.11 10.29
C ALA A 176 -7.35 2.82 10.04
N ALA A 177 -6.25 2.61 10.76
CA ALA A 177 -5.45 1.38 10.67
C ALA A 177 -6.22 0.16 11.18
N PHE A 178 -7.00 0.30 12.26
CA PHE A 178 -7.86 -0.74 12.78
C PHE A 178 -8.92 -1.14 11.76
N LEU A 179 -9.63 -0.16 11.18
CA LEU A 179 -10.62 -0.42 10.12
C LEU A 179 -9.98 -1.13 8.92
N LEU A 180 -8.83 -0.66 8.44
CA LEU A 180 -8.12 -1.27 7.32
C LEU A 180 -7.68 -2.71 7.65
N ARG A 181 -7.09 -2.94 8.83
CA ARG A 181 -6.62 -4.26 9.29
C ARG A 181 -7.76 -5.26 9.36
N VAL A 182 -8.88 -4.90 9.97
CA VAL A 182 -10.06 -5.79 10.07
C VAL A 182 -10.57 -6.12 8.68
N THR A 183 -10.70 -5.13 7.79
CA THR A 183 -11.19 -5.32 6.42
C THR A 183 -10.27 -6.27 5.63
N LEU A 184 -8.96 -6.07 5.69
CA LEU A 184 -7.97 -6.94 5.05
C LEU A 184 -8.08 -8.39 5.54
N LEU A 185 -8.16 -8.59 6.85
CA LEU A 185 -8.27 -9.93 7.44
C LEU A 185 -9.59 -10.62 7.07
N GLN A 186 -10.70 -9.87 7.02
CA GLN A 186 -12.01 -10.39 6.60
C GLN A 186 -12.01 -10.83 5.13
N LEU A 187 -11.25 -10.16 4.27
CA LEU A 187 -11.07 -10.55 2.88
C LEU A 187 -10.03 -11.67 2.71
N GLY A 188 -9.37 -12.10 3.79
CA GLY A 188 -8.39 -13.19 3.78
C GLY A 188 -6.97 -12.77 3.37
N ALA A 189 -6.65 -11.47 3.39
CA ALA A 189 -5.29 -11.00 3.19
C ALA A 189 -4.41 -11.35 4.41
N GLN A 190 -3.18 -11.79 4.15
CA GLN A 190 -2.18 -12.02 5.18
C GLN A 190 -1.42 -10.73 5.47
N VAL A 191 -1.04 -10.55 6.74
CA VAL A 191 -0.28 -9.41 7.26
C VAL A 191 1.07 -9.93 7.77
N GLY A 192 2.17 -9.24 7.43
CA GLY A 192 3.52 -9.63 7.83
C GLY A 192 4.48 -8.45 7.96
#